data_AF-A0A3N5PF82-F1
#
_entry.id   AF-A0A3N5PF82-F1
#
_cell.length_a   1.000
_cell.length_b   1.000
_cell.length_c   1.000
_cell.angle_alpha   90.00
_cell.angle_beta   90.00
_cell.angle_gamma   90.00
#
_symmetry.space_group_name_H-M   'P 1'
#
loop_
_entity.id
_entity.type
_entity.pdbx_description
1 polymer ?
#
loop_
_entity_poly.entity_id
_entity_poly.type
_entity_poly.pdbx_seq_one_letter_code
_entity_poly.pdbx_strand_id
1 'polypeptide(L)' 'IGNQILRDLGLTQLRIMTNNPKKIYGLEGFGLRIVERVPIEIQPCNGNLHYLQTKRDKMGHILENI' A
#
# COMPACT_ATOMS: atom_id res chain seq x y z
N ILE A 1 4.60 11.80 9.92
CA ILE A 1 3.36 12.10 10.68
C ILE A 1 2.48 10.85 10.83
N GLY A 2 1.98 10.22 9.75
CA GLY A 2 1.11 9.03 9.88
C GLY A 2 1.66 7.91 10.77
N ASN A 3 2.94 7.53 10.60
CA ASN A 3 3.56 6.49 11.43
C ASN A 3 3.69 6.88 12.91
N GLN A 4 3.82 8.18 13.22
CA GLN A 4 3.87 8.67 14.60
C GLN A 4 2.50 8.54 15.26
N ILE A 5 1.43 8.92 14.55
CA ILE A 5 0.05 8.73 15.04
C ILE A 5 -0.22 7.26 15.37
N LEU A 6 0.13 6.34 14.46
CA LEU A 6 -0.08 4.90 14.69
C LEU A 6 0.69 4.39 15.91
N ARG A 7 1.93 4.87 16.09
CA ARG A 7 2.74 4.54 17.27
C ARG A 7 2.15 5.12 18.56
N ASP A 8 1.71 6.37 18.53
CA ASP A 8 1.11 7.06 19.68
C ASP A 8 -0.19 6.38 20.12
N LEU A 9 -0.91 5.76 19.18
CA LEU A 9 -2.06 4.89 19.45
C LEU A 9 -1.69 3.51 20.02
N GLY A 10 -0.40 3.21 20.20
CA GLY A 10 0.08 1.97 20.81
C GLY A 10 0.15 0.76 19.85
N LEU A 11 0.03 0.98 18.54
CA LEU A 11 0.11 -0.11 17.56
C LEU A 11 1.56 -0.61 17.43
N THR A 12 1.71 -1.91 17.22
CA THR A 12 3.02 -2.57 17.03
C THR A 12 3.07 -3.48 15.81
N GLN A 13 1.92 -4.05 15.42
CA GLN A 13 1.78 -4.94 14.27
C GLN A 13 0.63 -4.46 13.38
N LEU A 14 0.87 -4.40 12.07
CA LEU A 14 -0.07 -3.85 11.09
C LEU A 14 -0.26 -4.79 9.90
N ARG A 15 -1.52 -5.01 9.53
CA ARG A 15 -1.91 -5.51 8.20
C ARG A 15 -2.21 -4.29 7.34
N ILE A 16 -1.36 -3.99 6.37
CA ILE A 16 -1.46 -2.74 5.62
C ILE A 16 -2.17 -2.97 4.28
N MET A 17 -3.22 -2.20 4.04
CA MET A 17 -3.96 -2.27 2.79
C MET A 17 -3.30 -1.35 1.75
N THR A 18 -2.58 -1.90 0.77
CA THR A 18 -1.92 -1.11 -0.28
C THR A 18 -1.52 -1.90 -1.52
N ASN A 19 -1.61 -1.25 -2.68
CA ASN A 19 -1.05 -1.73 -3.95
C ASN A 19 0.32 -1.10 -4.27
N ASN A 20 0.77 -0.14 -3.45
CA ASN A 20 2.07 0.50 -3.67
C ASN A 20 3.07 -0.04 -2.63
N PRO A 21 3.97 -0.97 -3.02
CA PRO A 21 4.95 -1.53 -2.08
C PRO A 21 5.89 -0.47 -1.51
N LYS A 22 6.12 0.67 -2.20
CA LYS A 22 6.96 1.75 -1.68
C LYS A 22 6.40 2.39 -0.40
N LYS A 23 5.09 2.28 -0.13
CA LYS A 23 4.46 2.80 1.10
C LYS A 23 4.76 1.95 2.34
N ILE A 24 5.29 0.75 2.15
CA ILE A 24 5.64 -0.21 3.22
C ILE A 24 7.01 0.16 3.82
N TYR A 25 7.94 0.62 2.98
CA TYR A 25 9.30 0.98 3.38
C TYR A 25 9.30 2.27 4.21
N GLY A 26 9.70 2.17 5.49
CA GLY A 26 9.79 3.29 6.41
C GLY A 26 8.92 3.20 7.67
N LEU A 27 8.14 2.13 7.83
CA LEU A 27 7.36 1.86 9.04
C LEU A 27 8.20 1.21 10.16
N GLU A 28 9.19 0.41 9.81
CA GLU A 28 10.03 -0.31 10.79
C GLU A 28 10.82 0.63 11.72
N GLY A 29 11.27 1.79 11.21
CA GLY A 29 11.96 2.81 12.02
C GLY A 29 11.10 3.44 13.12
N PHE A 30 9.79 3.20 13.12
CA PHE A 30 8.85 3.67 14.15
C PHE A 30 8.44 2.57 15.13
N GLY A 31 9.06 1.39 15.07
CA GLY A 31 8.64 0.24 15.88
C GLY A 31 7.34 -0.40 15.40
N LEU A 32 6.90 -0.09 14.17
CA LEU A 32 5.71 -0.66 13.55
C LEU A 32 6.14 -1.78 12.61
N ARG A 33 5.75 -3.02 12.95
CA ARG A 33 6.00 -4.20 12.13
C ARG A 33 4.83 -4.45 11.19
N ILE A 34 5.11 -4.54 9.90
CA ILE A 34 4.10 -4.97 8.93
C ILE A 34 4.09 -6.49 8.91
N VAL A 35 2.96 -7.08 9.24
CA VAL A 35 2.80 -8.54 9.27
C VAL A 35 2.19 -9.09 7.99
N GLU A 36 1.47 -8.25 7.24
CA GLU A 36 0.81 -8.64 6.00
C GLU A 36 0.53 -7.41 5.11
N ARG A 37 0.65 -7.59 3.79
CA ARG A 37 0.10 -6.66 2.80
C ARG A 37 -1.24 -7.22 2.33
N VAL A 38 -2.29 -6.42 2.46
CA VAL A 38 -3.62 -6.72 1.92
C VAL A 38 -3.80 -5.94 0.61
N PRO A 39 -4.00 -6.60 -0.55
CA PRO A 39 -4.27 -5.92 -1.82
C PRO A 39 -5.58 -5.10 -1.76
N ILE A 40 -5.63 -3.97 -2.48
CA ILE A 40 -6.85 -3.18 -2.67
C ILE A 40 -7.14 -3.04 -4.15
N GLU A 41 -7.62 -4.10 -4.78
CA GLU A 41 -7.84 -4.12 -6.23
C GLU A 41 -9.33 -4.00 -6.54
N ILE A 42 -9.65 -3.15 -7.52
CA ILE A 42 -11.00 -3.00 -8.06
C ILE A 42 -10.96 -3.39 -9.53
N GLN A 43 -12.07 -3.92 -10.06
CA GLN A 43 -12.12 -4.23 -11.48
C GLN A 43 -11.94 -2.96 -12.31
N PRO A 44 -11.00 -2.94 -13.28
CA PRO A 44 -10.85 -1.81 -14.18
C PRO A 44 -12.13 -1.57 -14.99
N CYS A 45 -12.38 -0.31 -15.31
CA CYS A 45 -13.36 0.11 -16.29
C CYS A 45 -12.67 0.94 -17.38
N ASN A 46 -13.36 1.17 -18.50
CA ASN A 46 -12.78 1.88 -19.64
C ASN A 46 -12.18 3.25 -19.28
N GLY A 47 -12.77 3.94 -18.29
CA GLY A 47 -12.30 5.25 -17.84
C GLY A 47 -11.03 5.24 -17.00
N ASN A 48 -10.67 4.13 -16.35
CA ASN A 48 -9.52 4.07 -15.45
C ASN A 48 -8.42 3.07 -15.87
N LEU A 49 -8.66 2.26 -16.90
CA LEU A 49 -7.71 1.24 -17.37
C LEU A 49 -6.32 1.80 -17.65
N HIS A 50 -6.23 2.87 -18.45
CA HIS A 50 -4.94 3.47 -18.80
C HIS A 50 -4.19 4.04 -17.58
N TYR A 51 -4.93 4.61 -16.63
CA TYR A 51 -4.37 5.11 -15.39
C TYR A 51 -3.81 3.96 -14.54
N LEU A 52 -4.56 2.88 -14.39
CA LEU A 52 -4.15 1.71 -13.61
C LEU A 52 -2.95 0.98 -14.25
N GLN A 53 -2.90 0.86 -15.58
CA GLN A 53 -1.73 0.36 -16.32
C GLN A 53 -0.50 1.23 -16.07
N THR A 54 -0.65 2.55 -16.13
CA THR A 54 0.46 3.48 -15.82
C THR A 54 0.97 3.31 -14.39
N LYS A 55 0.06 3.09 -13.43
CA LYS A 55 0.44 2.83 -12.03
C LYS A 55 1.25 1.54 -11.89
N ARG A 56 0.87 0.48 -12.60
CA ARG A 56 1.59 -0.80 -12.61
C ARG A 56 2.96 -0.64 -13.30
N ASP A 57 2.94 -0.28 -14.57
CA ASP A 57 4.09 -0.39 -15.47
C ASP A 57 5.17 0.66 -15.18
N LYS A 58 4.77 1.86 -14.74
CA LYS A 58 5.71 2.99 -14.55
C LYS A 58 5.93 3.35 -13.08
N MET A 59 4.98 3.09 -12.19
CA MET A 59 5.07 3.51 -10.79
C MET A 59 5.35 2.36 -9.81
N GLY A 60 5.41 1.12 -10.29
CA GLY A 60 5.74 -0.06 -9.49
C GLY A 60 4.60 -0.49 -8.57
N HIS A 61 3.35 -0.22 -8.94
CA HIS A 61 2.20 -0.76 -8.22
C HIS A 61 2.03 -2.25 -8.51
N ILE A 62 1.63 -3.01 -7.50
CA ILE A 62 1.24 -4.41 -7.60
C ILE A 62 -0.27 -4.43 -7.85
N LEU A 63 -0.66 -4.78 -9.07
CA LEU A 63 -2.04 -4.89 -9.50
C LEU A 63 -2.12 -6.12 -10.42
N GLU A 64 -2.87 -7.14 -10.01
CA GLU A 64 -2.97 -8.44 -10.69
C GLU A 64 -4.18 -8.50 -11.64
N ASN A 65 -5.20 -7.68 -11.37
CA ASN A 65 -6.48 -7.71 -12.08
C ASN A 65 -6.61 -6.72 -13.26
N ILE A 66 -5.50 -6.28 -13.86
CA ILE A 66 -5.44 -5.32 -14.98
C ILE A 66 -4.82 -5.90 -16.24
#